data_AF-A0A1M6MWY4-F1
#
_entry.id   AF-A0A1M6MWY4-F1
#
_cell.length_a   1.000
_cell.length_b   1.000
_cell.length_c   1.000
_cell.angle_alpha   90.00
_cell.angle_beta   90.00
_cell.angle_gamma   90.00
#
_symmetry.space_group_name_H-M   'P 1'
#
loop_
_entity.id
_entity.type
_entity.pdbx_description
1 polymer ?
#
loop_
_entity_poly.entity_id
_entity_poly.type
_entity_poly.pdbx_seq_one_letter_code
_entity_poly.pdbx_strand_id
1 'polypeptide(L)'
;MSKYALIFFTLIIVPKCFGQIKRKIKYRDKVYEIYVQNNRMKNSTQIIPGMKVFIIIGASSDLDSIYNSDKLKNIPITGMNDYAIFYYLKTEQITETNDFLAFFKNMIEELYQEDFFDRNRVHLICRSFSREFLCQESYELSKIFSTITIQGENETSGCKNLFLNNEEIW
;
A
#
# COMPACT_ATOMS: atom_id res chain seq x y z
N MET A 1 -11.59 40.12 -36.36
CA MET A 1 -10.86 39.49 -35.23
C MET A 1 -11.77 38.46 -34.59
N SER A 2 -11.40 37.19 -34.74
CA SER A 2 -12.27 36.02 -34.53
C SER A 2 -12.59 35.77 -33.05
N LYS A 3 -13.88 35.78 -32.69
CA LYS A 3 -14.41 35.49 -31.33
C LYS A 3 -14.22 34.04 -30.89
N TYR A 4 -13.63 33.19 -31.73
CA TYR A 4 -13.46 31.75 -31.46
C TYR A 4 -12.10 31.38 -30.86
N ALA A 5 -11.16 32.32 -30.74
CA ALA A 5 -9.84 32.05 -30.16
C ALA A 5 -9.86 31.85 -28.63
N LEU A 6 -10.92 32.30 -27.94
CA LEU A 6 -10.97 32.27 -26.47
C LEU A 6 -11.47 30.94 -25.87
N ILE A 7 -12.11 30.07 -26.67
CA ILE A 7 -12.70 28.82 -26.16
C ILE A 7 -11.68 27.67 -26.12
N PHE A 8 -10.53 27.81 -26.79
CA PHE A 8 -9.49 26.79 -26.79
C PHE A 8 -8.53 26.85 -25.58
N PHE A 9 -8.48 27.97 -24.85
CA PHE A 9 -7.57 28.11 -23.70
C PHE A 9 -8.16 27.60 -22.37
N THR A 10 -9.48 27.40 -22.29
CA THR A 10 -10.14 26.93 -21.06
C THR A 10 -10.25 25.40 -20.96
N LEU A 11 -9.81 24.65 -21.97
CA LEU A 11 -9.81 23.18 -21.96
C LEU A 11 -8.45 22.57 -21.57
N ILE A 12 -7.44 23.40 -21.29
CA ILE A 12 -6.13 22.94 -20.78
C ILE A 12 -6.10 23.11 -19.25
N ILE A 13 -7.19 22.74 -18.57
CA ILE A 13 -7.05 22.24 -17.20
C ILE A 13 -6.68 20.77 -17.39
N VAL A 14 -5.39 20.52 -17.62
CA VAL A 14 -4.84 19.18 -17.49
C VAL A 14 -5.24 18.74 -16.09
N PRO A 15 -6.12 17.74 -15.90
CA PRO A 15 -6.28 17.17 -14.59
C PRO A 15 -4.86 16.74 -14.21
N LYS A 16 -4.36 17.20 -13.06
CA LYS A 16 -3.16 16.59 -12.48
C LYS A 16 -3.50 15.11 -12.44
N CYS A 17 -2.97 14.32 -13.39
CA CYS A 17 -3.16 12.89 -13.43
C CYS A 17 -2.39 12.38 -12.23
N PHE A 18 -3.06 12.31 -11.08
CA PHE A 18 -2.50 11.70 -9.91
C PHE A 18 -2.30 10.22 -10.29
N GLY A 19 -1.06 9.74 -10.26
CA GLY A 19 -0.73 8.32 -10.44
C GLY A 19 -1.25 7.42 -9.31
N GLN A 20 -2.31 7.84 -8.62
CA GLN A 20 -2.90 7.19 -7.47
C GLN A 20 -4.40 6.96 -7.73
N ILE A 21 -4.86 5.73 -7.48
CA ILE A 21 -6.27 5.34 -7.53
C ILE A 21 -6.78 5.31 -6.10
N LYS A 22 -7.90 6.00 -5.82
CA LYS A 22 -8.61 5.82 -4.54
C LYS A 22 -9.49 4.58 -4.66
N ARG A 23 -9.36 3.63 -3.74
CA ARG A 23 -10.23 2.45 -3.65
C ARG A 23 -10.83 2.31 -2.28
N LYS A 24 -11.86 1.46 -2.21
CA LYS A 24 -12.62 1.16 -1.00
C LYS A 24 -12.69 -0.35 -0.84
N ILE A 25 -12.23 -0.83 0.30
CA ILE A 25 -12.30 -2.24 0.69
C ILE A 25 -13.36 -2.36 1.77
N LYS A 26 -14.22 -3.38 1.65
CA LYS A 26 -15.24 -3.63 2.66
C LYS A 26 -14.73 -4.71 3.59
N TYR A 27 -14.85 -4.50 4.90
CA TYR A 27 -14.59 -5.55 5.87
C TYR A 27 -15.58 -5.43 7.02
N ARG A 28 -16.39 -6.48 7.19
CA ARG A 28 -17.58 -6.46 8.06
C ARG A 28 -18.46 -5.25 7.68
N ASP A 29 -18.88 -4.46 8.66
CA ASP A 29 -19.74 -3.29 8.45
C ASP A 29 -18.95 -1.99 8.20
N LYS A 30 -17.62 -2.07 8.00
CA LYS A 30 -16.74 -0.92 7.79
C LYS A 30 -16.21 -0.84 6.36
N VAL A 31 -15.97 0.39 5.91
CA VAL A 31 -15.35 0.70 4.61
C VAL A 31 -13.99 1.33 4.85
N TYR A 32 -12.98 0.75 4.22
CA TYR A 32 -11.59 1.13 4.34
C TYR A 32 -11.16 1.82 3.05
N GLU A 33 -10.91 3.12 3.11
CA GLU A 33 -10.33 3.86 1.99
C GLU A 33 -8.83 3.59 1.88
N ILE A 34 -8.36 3.31 0.66
CA ILE A 34 -6.96 3.03 0.37
C ILE A 34 -6.51 3.80 -0.87
N TYR A 35 -5.22 4.13 -0.95
CA TYR A 35 -4.60 4.61 -2.19
C TYR A 35 -3.79 3.51 -2.85
N VAL A 36 -3.87 3.43 -4.17
CA VAL A 36 -3.17 2.43 -4.98
C VAL A 36 -2.30 3.11 -6.02
N GLN A 37 -1.05 2.68 -6.17
CA GLN A 37 -0.14 3.15 -7.21
C GLN A 37 0.70 1.98 -7.74
N ASN A 38 1.14 2.04 -9.01
CA ASN A 38 2.27 1.25 -9.49
C ASN A 38 3.53 2.13 -9.70
N ASN A 39 4.72 1.55 -9.55
CA ASN A 39 5.98 2.25 -9.87
C ASN A 39 6.33 2.24 -11.38
N ARG A 40 5.59 1.51 -12.21
CA ARG A 40 5.95 1.29 -13.63
C ARG A 40 6.01 2.57 -14.44
N MET A 41 5.02 3.43 -14.29
CA MET A 41 4.93 4.70 -15.01
C MET A 41 4.39 5.75 -14.04
N LYS A 42 5.17 6.81 -13.79
CA LYS A 42 4.68 7.99 -13.07
C LYS A 42 3.39 8.45 -13.75
N ASN A 43 2.30 8.51 -12.99
CA ASN A 43 0.95 8.89 -13.47
C ASN A 43 0.21 7.84 -14.32
N SER A 44 0.64 6.58 -14.36
CA SER A 44 -0.16 5.48 -14.89
C SER A 44 -0.87 4.74 -13.77
N THR A 45 -2.15 4.47 -13.97
CA THR A 45 -2.99 3.65 -13.09
C THR A 45 -3.11 2.20 -13.57
N GLN A 46 -2.46 1.84 -14.69
CA GLN A 46 -2.59 0.49 -15.25
C GLN A 46 -1.79 -0.52 -14.44
N ILE A 47 -2.51 -1.44 -13.81
CA ILE A 47 -1.95 -2.58 -13.07
C ILE A 47 -1.78 -3.77 -14.02
N ILE A 48 -0.69 -4.50 -13.85
CA ILE A 48 -0.37 -5.70 -14.65
C ILE A 48 -0.41 -6.91 -13.72
N PRO A 49 -1.03 -8.02 -14.15
CA PRO A 49 -0.98 -9.27 -13.42
C PRO A 49 0.45 -9.73 -13.10
N GLY A 50 0.65 -10.35 -11.94
CA GLY A 50 1.93 -10.93 -11.52
C GLY A 50 2.96 -9.93 -10.96
N MET A 51 2.59 -8.66 -10.75
CA MET A 51 3.43 -7.69 -10.02
C MET A 51 3.57 -8.08 -8.54
N LYS A 52 4.66 -7.66 -7.89
CA LYS A 52 4.77 -7.76 -6.42
C LYS A 52 3.95 -6.67 -5.75
N VAL A 53 3.59 -6.87 -4.49
CA VAL A 53 2.72 -5.97 -3.73
C VAL A 53 3.42 -5.48 -2.48
N PHE A 54 3.32 -4.17 -2.22
CA PHE A 54 3.64 -3.57 -0.93
C PHE A 54 2.36 -2.99 -0.34
N ILE A 55 2.00 -3.46 0.84
CA ILE A 55 0.95 -2.88 1.67
C ILE A 55 1.65 -2.05 2.73
N ILE A 56 1.41 -0.74 2.68
CA ILE A 56 2.07 0.26 3.51
C ILE A 56 1.05 0.86 4.46
N ILE A 57 1.15 0.52 5.74
CA ILE A 57 0.43 1.18 6.82
C ILE A 57 1.27 2.38 7.24
N GLY A 58 0.75 3.57 7.04
CA GLY A 58 1.48 4.80 7.34
C GLY A 58 1.23 5.34 8.75
N ALA A 59 2.20 6.12 9.23
CA ALA A 59 2.18 6.79 10.54
C ALA A 59 1.16 7.94 10.65
N SER A 60 0.60 8.40 9.52
CA SER A 60 -0.28 9.55 9.44
C SER A 60 -1.75 9.13 9.31
N SER A 61 -2.66 10.00 9.74
CA SER A 61 -4.10 9.88 9.51
C SER A 61 -4.54 10.29 8.10
N ASP A 62 -3.61 10.81 7.28
CA ASP A 62 -3.88 11.28 5.92
C ASP A 62 -3.16 10.42 4.85
N LEU A 63 -3.93 9.89 3.90
CA LEU A 63 -3.41 9.01 2.85
C LEU A 63 -2.48 9.74 1.87
N ASP A 64 -2.72 11.02 1.58
CA ASP A 64 -1.86 11.82 0.72
C ASP A 64 -0.48 12.03 1.36
N SER A 65 -0.45 12.24 2.67
CA SER A 65 0.80 12.37 3.45
C SER A 65 1.60 11.06 3.47
N ILE A 66 0.94 9.92 3.68
CA ILE A 66 1.58 8.59 3.62
C ILE A 66 2.17 8.36 2.22
N TYR A 67 1.37 8.61 1.19
CA TYR A 67 1.78 8.48 -0.19
C TYR A 67 2.99 9.36 -0.51
N ASN A 68 2.96 10.65 -0.15
CA ASN A 68 4.02 11.60 -0.52
C ASN A 68 5.34 11.38 0.23
N SER A 69 5.28 10.82 1.44
CA SER A 69 6.47 10.46 2.22
C SER A 69 7.12 9.14 1.79
N ASP A 70 6.41 8.30 1.04
CA ASP A 70 6.95 7.04 0.56
C ASP A 70 7.95 7.22 -0.59
N LYS A 71 9.20 6.75 -0.38
CA LYS A 71 10.23 6.75 -1.41
C LYS A 71 10.25 5.46 -2.25
N LEU A 72 9.61 4.38 -1.80
CA LEU A 72 9.65 3.08 -2.49
C LEU A 72 9.05 3.18 -3.90
N LYS A 73 7.97 3.94 -4.05
CA LYS A 73 7.35 4.24 -5.35
C LYS A 73 8.27 4.94 -6.37
N ASN A 74 9.37 5.53 -5.92
CA ASN A 74 10.32 6.27 -6.77
C ASN A 74 11.58 5.46 -7.10
N ILE A 75 11.72 4.23 -6.59
CA ILE A 75 12.88 3.38 -6.90
C ILE A 75 12.93 3.12 -8.42
N PRO A 76 14.08 3.34 -9.08
CA PRO A 76 14.22 3.08 -10.51
C PRO A 76 13.92 1.62 -10.84
N ILE A 77 13.21 1.42 -11.94
CA ILE A 77 12.94 0.09 -12.47
C ILE A 77 14.06 -0.29 -13.42
N THR A 78 14.77 -1.37 -13.08
CA THR A 78 15.85 -1.93 -13.91
C THR A 78 15.36 -3.11 -14.74
N GLY A 79 14.31 -3.81 -14.30
CA GLY A 79 13.69 -4.90 -15.04
C GLY A 79 12.24 -5.18 -14.64
N MET A 80 11.60 -6.14 -15.31
CA MET A 80 10.19 -6.51 -15.05
C MET A 80 9.95 -6.97 -13.61
N ASN A 81 10.97 -7.52 -12.94
CA ASN A 81 10.89 -7.97 -11.55
C ASN A 81 10.81 -6.81 -10.54
N ASP A 82 11.09 -5.58 -10.97
CA ASP A 82 11.02 -4.38 -10.13
C ASP A 82 9.62 -3.77 -10.09
N TYR A 83 8.73 -4.21 -10.98
CA TYR A 83 7.34 -3.74 -11.02
C TYR A 83 6.59 -4.15 -9.76
N ALA A 84 6.04 -3.14 -9.08
CA ALA A 84 5.32 -3.28 -7.83
C ALA A 84 4.05 -2.42 -7.78
N ILE A 85 3.05 -2.93 -7.06
CA ILE A 85 1.84 -2.21 -6.67
C ILE A 85 1.99 -1.82 -5.21
N PHE A 86 1.64 -0.57 -4.88
CA PHE A 86 1.69 0.00 -3.55
C PHE A 86 0.26 0.31 -3.10
N TYR A 87 -0.17 -0.30 -2.00
CA TYR A 87 -1.43 0.00 -1.33
C TYR A 87 -1.13 0.73 -0.03
N TYR A 88 -1.74 1.90 0.16
CA TYR A 88 -1.53 2.73 1.35
C TYR A 88 -2.76 2.70 2.24
N LEU A 89 -2.55 2.43 3.53
CA LEU A 89 -3.58 2.38 4.57
C LEU A 89 -3.21 3.28 5.74
N LYS A 90 -4.22 3.84 6.40
CA LYS A 90 -4.05 4.63 7.63
C LYS A 90 -3.90 3.68 8.83
N THR A 91 -3.00 3.99 9.76
CA THR A 91 -2.86 3.20 11.00
C THR A 91 -4.16 3.11 11.79
N GLU A 92 -4.93 4.20 11.89
CA GLU A 92 -6.19 4.27 12.64
C GLU A 92 -7.23 3.25 12.17
N GLN A 93 -7.34 3.04 10.85
CA GLN A 93 -8.26 2.06 10.28
C GLN A 93 -7.90 0.63 10.75
N ILE A 94 -6.62 0.37 10.93
CA ILE A 94 -6.10 -0.94 11.31
C ILE A 94 -6.21 -1.18 12.82
N THR A 95 -5.87 -0.19 13.65
CA THR A 95 -5.93 -0.30 15.11
C THR A 95 -7.37 -0.43 15.63
N GLU A 96 -8.35 0.12 14.92
CA GLU A 96 -9.78 -0.08 15.23
C GLU A 96 -10.31 -1.48 14.90
N THR A 97 -9.51 -2.31 14.23
CA THR A 97 -9.95 -3.62 13.79
C THR A 97 -9.62 -4.67 14.85
N ASN A 98 -10.66 -5.19 15.52
CA ASN A 98 -10.52 -6.22 16.57
C ASN A 98 -9.96 -7.56 16.07
N ASP A 99 -9.82 -7.74 14.75
CA ASP A 99 -9.35 -8.98 14.12
C ASP A 99 -8.44 -8.66 12.92
N PHE A 100 -7.19 -8.31 13.25
CA PHE A 100 -6.16 -7.89 12.31
C PHE A 100 -5.88 -8.95 11.23
N LEU A 101 -5.76 -10.22 11.62
CA LEU A 101 -5.45 -11.31 10.69
C LEU A 101 -6.59 -11.52 9.66
N ALA A 102 -7.84 -11.59 10.12
CA ALA A 102 -8.96 -11.79 9.19
C ALA A 102 -9.16 -10.58 8.27
N PHE A 103 -8.88 -9.37 8.75
CA PHE A 103 -8.85 -8.18 7.90
C PHE A 103 -7.86 -8.31 6.75
N PHE A 104 -6.59 -8.64 7.03
CA PHE A 104 -5.60 -8.79 5.96
C PHE A 104 -5.91 -9.94 5.01
N LYS A 105 -6.46 -11.06 5.50
CA LYS A 105 -6.93 -12.15 4.63
C LYS A 105 -8.01 -11.67 3.65
N ASN A 106 -9.02 -10.97 4.15
CA ASN A 106 -10.09 -10.42 3.31
C ASN A 106 -9.55 -9.41 2.31
N MET A 107 -8.72 -8.48 2.78
CA MET A 107 -8.13 -7.43 1.97
C MET A 107 -7.29 -7.99 0.82
N ILE A 108 -6.43 -8.97 1.10
CA ILE A 108 -5.59 -9.61 0.08
C ILE A 108 -6.43 -10.35 -0.96
N GLU A 109 -7.48 -11.04 -0.53
CA GLU A 109 -8.37 -11.73 -1.45
C GLU A 109 -9.12 -10.74 -2.35
N GLU A 110 -9.72 -9.69 -1.78
CA GLU A 110 -10.41 -8.64 -2.56
C GLU A 110 -9.48 -7.97 -3.57
N LEU A 111 -8.29 -7.54 -3.12
CA LEU A 111 -7.30 -6.91 -3.99
C LEU A 111 -6.80 -7.85 -5.09
N TYR A 112 -6.63 -9.14 -4.78
CA TYR A 112 -6.17 -10.12 -5.76
C TYR A 112 -7.19 -10.36 -6.87
N GLN A 113 -8.48 -10.37 -6.55
CA GLN A 113 -9.55 -10.51 -7.56
C GLN A 113 -9.60 -9.32 -8.53
N GLU A 114 -9.16 -8.13 -8.09
CA GLU A 114 -9.13 -6.94 -8.94
C GLU A 114 -7.82 -6.84 -9.75
N ASP A 115 -6.68 -7.10 -9.12
CA ASP A 115 -5.36 -6.74 -9.66
C ASP A 115 -4.48 -7.91 -10.11
N PHE A 116 -4.86 -9.15 -9.77
CA PHE A 116 -4.16 -10.38 -10.18
C PHE A 116 -2.65 -10.38 -9.93
N PHE A 117 -2.20 -9.77 -8.84
CA PHE A 117 -0.79 -9.69 -8.46
C PHE A 117 -0.20 -11.05 -8.02
N ASP A 118 1.11 -11.14 -7.87
CA ASP A 118 1.75 -12.37 -7.38
C ASP A 118 1.53 -12.58 -5.88
N ARG A 119 0.68 -13.55 -5.53
CA ARG A 119 0.33 -13.89 -4.14
C ARG A 119 1.53 -14.34 -3.29
N ASN A 120 2.64 -14.75 -3.92
CA ASN A 120 3.85 -15.15 -3.21
C ASN A 120 4.81 -13.98 -2.94
N ARG A 121 4.51 -12.78 -3.46
CA ARG A 121 5.34 -11.58 -3.31
C ARG A 121 4.51 -10.42 -2.78
N VAL A 122 3.92 -10.65 -1.61
CA VAL A 122 3.12 -9.66 -0.88
C VAL A 122 3.88 -9.25 0.38
N HIS A 123 4.26 -7.98 0.45
CA HIS A 123 5.05 -7.42 1.53
C HIS A 123 4.19 -6.47 2.36
N LEU A 124 4.27 -6.57 3.68
CA LEU A 124 3.63 -5.66 4.63
C LEU A 124 4.67 -4.74 5.25
N ILE A 125 4.42 -3.45 5.25
CA ILE A 125 5.26 -2.42 5.86
C ILE A 125 4.40 -1.61 6.82
N CYS A 126 4.72 -1.67 8.10
CA CYS A 126 4.04 -0.96 9.17
C CYS A 126 4.92 0.18 9.68
N ARG A 127 4.60 1.44 9.34
CA ARG A 127 5.35 2.62 9.77
C ARG A 127 4.73 3.26 11.01
N SER A 128 5.54 3.49 12.05
CA SER A 128 5.13 4.03 13.35
C SER A 128 3.99 3.24 14.00
N PHE A 129 4.06 1.91 13.87
CA PHE A 129 3.04 1.01 14.40
C PHE A 129 3.42 0.62 15.83
N SER A 130 2.62 1.04 16.81
CA SER A 130 2.92 0.86 18.24
C SER A 130 2.33 -0.41 18.86
N ARG A 131 1.51 -1.15 18.10
CA ARG A 131 0.92 -2.40 18.56
C ARG A 131 1.95 -3.52 18.57
N GLU A 132 2.07 -4.18 19.71
CA GLU A 132 2.85 -5.40 19.84
C GLU A 132 2.17 -6.57 19.13
N PHE A 133 2.96 -7.34 18.38
CA PHE A 133 2.51 -8.59 17.76
C PHE A 133 2.91 -9.77 18.63
N LEU A 134 1.94 -10.63 18.95
CA LEU A 134 2.21 -11.92 19.56
C LEU A 134 2.87 -12.83 18.51
N CYS A 135 3.81 -13.70 18.91
CA CYS A 135 4.50 -14.57 17.94
C CYS A 135 3.55 -15.47 17.14
N GLN A 136 2.42 -15.89 17.73
CA GLN A 136 1.40 -16.65 17.02
C GLN A 136 0.76 -15.83 15.89
N GLU A 137 0.50 -14.54 16.12
CA GLU A 137 -0.04 -13.65 15.10
C GLU A 137 0.98 -13.41 13.99
N SER A 138 2.25 -13.18 14.34
CA SER A 138 3.35 -13.05 13.38
C SER A 138 3.50 -14.30 12.50
N TYR A 139 3.39 -15.49 13.10
CA TYR A 139 3.43 -16.75 12.36
C TYR A 139 2.25 -16.86 11.37
N GLU A 140 1.03 -16.53 11.78
CA GLU A 140 -0.12 -16.55 10.86
C GLU A 140 0.00 -15.49 9.75
N LEU A 141 0.53 -14.30 10.06
CA LEU A 141 0.78 -13.26 9.07
C LEU A 141 1.84 -13.69 8.04
N SER A 142 2.87 -14.45 8.43
CA SER A 142 3.88 -14.97 7.50
C SER A 142 3.34 -15.95 6.46
N LYS A 143 2.13 -16.50 6.67
CA LYS A 143 1.44 -17.32 5.67
C LYS A 143 0.75 -16.48 4.60
N ILE A 144 0.57 -15.18 4.85
CA ILE A 144 -0.07 -14.21 3.96
C ILE A 144 1.00 -13.35 3.29
N PHE A 145 1.99 -12.91 4.06
CA PHE A 145 3.02 -11.98 3.63
C PHE A 145 4.37 -12.67 3.50
N SER A 146 5.03 -12.45 2.35
CA SER A 146 6.41 -12.90 2.13
C SER A 146 7.42 -12.11 2.97
N THR A 147 7.07 -10.89 3.39
CA THR A 147 7.90 -10.05 4.27
C THR A 147 7.01 -9.17 5.11
N ILE A 148 7.37 -8.98 6.38
CA ILE A 148 6.68 -8.06 7.29
C ILE A 148 7.74 -7.15 7.91
N THR A 149 7.66 -5.86 7.66
CA THR A 149 8.58 -4.87 8.23
C THR A 149 7.81 -3.98 9.19
N ILE A 150 8.28 -3.87 10.43
CA ILE A 150 7.69 -3.01 11.46
C ILE A 150 8.74 -1.96 11.83
N GLN A 151 8.39 -0.70 11.62
CA GLN A 151 9.22 0.45 11.96
C GLN A 151 8.55 1.18 13.13
N GLY A 152 9.12 1.11 14.33
CA GLY A 152 8.55 1.72 15.55
C GLY A 152 9.49 1.63 16.75
N GLU A 153 9.16 2.36 17.82
CA GLU A 153 9.98 2.42 19.06
C GLU A 153 9.92 1.15 19.91
N ASN A 154 8.84 0.36 19.77
CA ASN A 154 8.69 -0.90 20.49
C ASN A 154 9.31 -2.03 19.68
N GLU A 155 10.53 -2.43 20.04
CA GLU A 155 11.16 -3.64 19.54
C GLU A 155 10.20 -4.83 19.74
N THR A 156 9.97 -5.62 18.69
CA THR A 156 9.16 -6.83 18.77
C THR A 156 9.77 -7.78 19.79
N SER A 157 9.21 -7.80 21.00
CA SER A 157 9.69 -8.63 22.09
C SER A 157 9.47 -10.11 21.75
N GLY A 158 10.55 -10.83 21.49
CA GLY A 158 10.60 -12.30 21.57
C GLY A 158 10.49 -13.10 20.27
N CYS A 159 10.07 -12.53 19.13
CA CYS A 159 9.88 -13.28 17.88
C CYS A 159 11.04 -13.12 16.88
N LYS A 160 12.29 -12.99 17.38
CA LYS A 160 13.52 -12.58 16.67
C LYS A 160 13.87 -13.31 15.35
N ASN A 161 13.14 -14.36 14.97
CA ASN A 161 13.42 -15.19 13.80
C ASN A 161 12.28 -15.30 12.78
N LEU A 162 11.19 -14.54 12.92
CA LEU A 162 10.06 -14.60 11.98
C LEU A 162 9.93 -13.30 11.19
N PHE A 163 10.75 -13.17 10.13
CA PHE A 163 10.52 -12.28 8.97
C PHE A 163 10.40 -10.77 9.23
N LEU A 164 10.77 -10.33 10.44
CA LEU A 164 10.76 -8.93 10.86
C LEU A 164 12.12 -8.30 10.57
N ASN A 165 12.24 -7.62 9.44
CA ASN A 165 13.35 -6.71 9.23
C ASN A 165 13.00 -5.38 9.91
N ASN A 166 13.77 -5.02 10.94
CA ASN A 166 13.71 -3.71 11.60
C ASN A 166 14.48 -2.63 10.81
N GLU A 167 15.02 -2.98 9.65
CA GLU A 167 15.75 -2.04 8.80
C GLU A 167 14.79 -1.18 7.98
N GLU A 168 15.17 0.08 7.80
CA GLU A 168 14.56 0.91 6.78
C GLU A 168 14.74 0.24 5.41
N ILE A 169 13.64 -0.11 4.74
CA ILE A 169 13.68 -0.55 3.33
C ILE A 169 13.91 0.71 2.48
N TRP A 170 15.15 1.15 2.36
CA TRP A 170 15.58 2.13 1.35
C TRP A 170 16.85 1.67 0.65
#